data_AF-T2JS21-F1
#
_entry.id   AF-T2JS21-F1
#
_cell.length_a   1.000
_cell.length_b   1.000
_cell.length_c   1.000
_cell.angle_alpha   90.00
_cell.angle_beta   90.00
_cell.angle_gamma   90.00
#
_symmetry.space_group_name_H-M   'P 1'
#
loop_
_entity.id
_entity.type
_entity.pdbx_description
1 polymer ?
#
loop_
_entity_poly.entity_id
_entity_poly.type
_entity_poly.pdbx_seq_one_letter_code
_entity_poly.pdbx_strand_id
1 'polypeptide(L)'
;MLKNYLWGYVQKQPVQFSFQLDISPHETRKKRTGVFEVRFCPVKLRSPDRLKESDGFNVYAVYATEINVPEGEYPISWMLLTTEKVESISSAKTILRWYSYRWLIEEYHKILKSGCQVESYRLAGNSMEVLLGFLTTISADLLRMTYLHRTQPESPADEIFTSVQIKVLKAKSLSRKKPKSVDTIKDAIEAIARLGGYLEHRRKTPIGITVLWRGWLELMSLCEGWELRETF
;
A
#
# COMPACT_ATOMS: atom_id res chain seq x y z
N MET A 1 -10.62 -31.94 29.28
CA MET A 1 -11.11 -30.84 28.43
C MET A 1 -10.33 -30.91 27.11
N LEU A 2 -10.96 -31.33 26.00
CA LEU A 2 -10.29 -31.46 24.70
C LEU A 2 -9.72 -30.10 24.28
N LYS A 3 -8.41 -30.02 24.02
CA LYS A 3 -7.78 -28.82 23.45
C LYS A 3 -8.27 -28.66 22.00
N ASN A 4 -9.39 -27.97 21.82
CA ASN A 4 -9.86 -27.58 20.50
C ASN A 4 -9.04 -26.39 20.02
N TYR A 5 -7.99 -26.65 19.26
CA TYR A 5 -7.19 -25.60 18.63
C TYR A 5 -8.02 -24.84 17.59
N LEU A 6 -7.78 -23.52 17.49
CA LEU A 6 -8.45 -22.61 16.56
C LEU A 6 -8.52 -23.19 15.13
N TRP A 7 -7.37 -23.59 14.59
CA TRP A 7 -7.26 -24.15 13.25
C TRP A 7 -8.16 -25.38 13.06
N GLY A 8 -8.07 -26.34 13.98
CA GLY A 8 -8.89 -27.55 13.91
C GLY A 8 -10.38 -27.30 14.06
N TYR A 9 -10.79 -26.26 14.80
CA TYR A 9 -12.20 -25.87 14.93
C TYR A 9 -12.72 -25.16 13.68
N VAL A 10 -11.99 -24.17 13.17
CA VAL A 10 -12.43 -23.32 12.05
C VAL A 10 -12.38 -24.08 10.71
N GLN A 11 -11.38 -24.95 10.50
CA GLN A 11 -11.29 -25.77 9.28
C GLN A 11 -12.46 -26.75 9.12
N LYS A 12 -13.06 -27.20 10.24
CA LYS A 12 -14.23 -28.10 10.24
C LYS A 12 -15.56 -27.37 9.98
N GLN A 13 -15.56 -26.04 9.99
CA GLN A 13 -16.76 -25.27 9.68
C GLN A 13 -17.12 -25.44 8.19
N PRO A 14 -18.42 -25.38 7.84
CA PRO A 14 -18.84 -25.45 6.45
C PRO A 14 -18.28 -24.27 5.66
N VAL A 15 -17.93 -24.53 4.40
CA VAL A 15 -17.59 -23.48 3.43
C VAL A 15 -18.82 -22.59 3.25
N GLN A 16 -18.65 -21.29 3.46
CA GLN A 16 -19.73 -20.31 3.36
C GLN A 16 -19.82 -19.73 1.95
N PHE A 17 -18.67 -19.51 1.30
CA PHE A 17 -18.58 -19.06 -0.08
C PHE A 17 -17.19 -19.29 -0.65
N SER A 18 -17.06 -19.14 -1.96
CA SER A 18 -15.77 -19.15 -2.67
C SER A 18 -15.59 -17.90 -3.53
N PHE A 19 -14.35 -17.52 -3.79
CA PHE A 19 -14.03 -16.41 -4.69
C PHE A 19 -12.72 -16.65 -5.44
N GLN A 20 -12.50 -15.90 -6.52
CA GLN A 20 -11.24 -15.92 -7.26
C GLN A 20 -10.43 -14.66 -6.97
N LEU A 21 -9.11 -14.81 -6.90
CA LEU A 21 -8.18 -13.70 -6.71
C LEU A 21 -7.00 -13.83 -7.66
N ASP A 22 -6.68 -12.75 -8.36
CA ASP A 22 -5.43 -12.66 -9.12
C ASP A 22 -4.26 -12.45 -8.17
N ILE A 23 -3.43 -13.47 -8.08
CA ILE A 23 -2.24 -13.50 -7.24
C ILE A 23 -1.09 -12.88 -8.05
N SER A 24 -0.62 -11.74 -7.57
CA SER A 24 0.55 -11.08 -8.15
C SER A 24 1.84 -11.88 -7.90
N PRO A 25 2.78 -11.87 -8.87
CA PRO A 25 4.05 -12.57 -8.71
C PRO A 25 4.87 -11.97 -7.56
N HIS A 26 5.63 -12.81 -6.88
CA HIS A 26 6.62 -12.46 -5.86
C HIS A 26 7.89 -13.29 -6.09
N GLU A 27 9.00 -12.97 -5.41
CA GLU A 27 10.30 -13.67 -5.57
C GLU A 27 10.19 -15.20 -5.58
N THR A 28 9.25 -15.76 -4.81
CA THR A 28 9.03 -17.20 -4.65
C THR A 28 7.69 -17.70 -5.19
N ARG A 29 6.89 -16.85 -5.83
CA ARG A 29 5.50 -17.17 -6.21
C ARG A 29 5.17 -16.70 -7.62
N LYS A 30 4.66 -17.61 -8.46
CA LYS A 30 4.22 -17.26 -9.82
C LYS A 30 2.90 -16.50 -9.81
N LYS A 31 2.70 -15.67 -10.83
CA LYS A 31 1.40 -15.06 -11.11
C LYS A 31 0.40 -16.17 -11.45
N ARG A 32 -0.77 -16.17 -10.81
CA ARG A 32 -1.87 -17.10 -11.10
C ARG A 32 -3.20 -16.55 -10.62
N THR A 33 -4.30 -17.12 -11.07
CA THR A 33 -5.63 -16.87 -10.49
C THR A 33 -5.92 -18.00 -9.51
N GLY A 34 -5.99 -17.69 -8.21
CA GLY A 34 -6.28 -18.65 -7.16
C GLY A 34 -7.77 -18.70 -6.85
N VAL A 35 -8.30 -19.89 -6.58
CA VAL A 35 -9.67 -20.09 -6.08
C VAL A 35 -9.60 -20.27 -4.57
N PHE A 36 -10.40 -19.53 -3.82
CA PHE A 36 -10.39 -19.53 -2.36
C PHE A 36 -11.74 -20.00 -1.82
N GLU A 37 -11.70 -20.91 -0.85
CA GLU A 37 -12.84 -21.20 0.01
C GLU A 37 -12.76 -20.39 1.29
N VAL A 38 -13.89 -19.85 1.72
CA VAL A 38 -13.99 -19.05 2.94
C VAL A 38 -14.93 -19.68 3.95
N ARG A 39 -14.44 -19.77 5.18
CA ARG A 39 -15.18 -20.17 6.38
C ARG A 39 -15.14 -19.01 7.35
N PHE A 40 -16.24 -18.72 8.05
CA PHE A 40 -16.22 -17.75 9.13
C PHE A 40 -17.18 -18.17 10.25
N CYS A 41 -16.81 -17.88 11.49
CA CYS A 41 -17.60 -18.22 12.67
C CYS A 41 -17.17 -17.39 13.89
N PRO A 42 -18.03 -17.23 14.90
CA PRO A 42 -17.62 -16.75 16.21
C PRO A 42 -16.69 -17.76 16.88
N VAL A 43 -15.70 -17.26 17.60
CA VAL A 43 -14.73 -18.05 18.36
C VAL A 43 -14.54 -17.41 19.73
N LYS A 44 -14.53 -18.24 20.77
CA LYS A 44 -14.15 -17.83 22.13
C LYS A 44 -12.73 -18.30 22.40
N LEU A 45 -11.78 -17.37 22.46
CA LEU A 45 -10.37 -17.65 22.75
C LEU A 45 -10.14 -17.68 24.26
N ARG A 46 -9.42 -18.67 24.75
CA ARG A 46 -9.01 -18.73 26.16
C ARG A 46 -7.93 -17.67 26.41
N SER A 47 -8.02 -17.00 27.56
CA SER A 47 -6.96 -16.11 28.03
C SER A 47 -5.67 -16.89 28.33
N PRO A 48 -4.48 -16.35 27.99
CA PRO A 48 -3.22 -16.85 28.50
C PRO A 48 -3.23 -16.95 30.03
N ASP A 49 -2.62 -18.00 30.59
CA ASP A 49 -2.65 -18.27 32.05
C ASP A 49 -2.07 -17.11 32.91
N ARG A 50 -1.24 -16.24 32.30
CA ARG A 50 -0.71 -15.03 32.94
C ARG A 50 -1.75 -13.93 33.17
N LEU A 51 -2.84 -13.93 32.42
CA LEU A 51 -3.94 -12.98 32.58
C LEU A 51 -4.94 -13.60 33.56
N LYS A 52 -5.25 -12.89 34.65
CA LYS A 52 -6.23 -13.32 35.67
C LYS A 52 -7.67 -13.36 35.15
N GLU A 53 -7.90 -13.02 33.89
CA GLU A 53 -9.21 -13.04 33.24
C GLU A 53 -9.55 -14.47 32.79
N SER A 54 -10.45 -15.14 33.53
CA SER A 54 -10.85 -16.52 33.27
C SER A 54 -11.79 -16.69 32.07
N ASP A 55 -12.47 -15.63 31.65
CA ASP A 55 -13.62 -15.73 30.76
C ASP A 55 -13.27 -15.76 29.27
N GLY A 56 -12.03 -15.46 28.90
CA GLY A 56 -11.58 -15.45 27.50
C GLY A 56 -12.14 -14.29 26.67
N PHE A 57 -11.84 -14.31 25.37
CA PHE A 57 -12.19 -13.24 24.43
C PHE A 57 -13.08 -13.78 23.32
N ASN A 58 -14.23 -13.13 23.12
CA ASN A 58 -15.09 -13.40 21.97
C ASN A 58 -14.59 -12.60 20.77
N VAL A 59 -14.26 -13.31 19.69
CA VAL A 59 -13.82 -12.75 18.42
C VAL A 59 -14.50 -13.49 17.27
N TYR A 60 -14.33 -13.01 16.05
CA TYR A 60 -14.71 -13.74 14.85
C TYR A 60 -13.46 -14.25 14.13
N ALA A 61 -13.55 -15.45 13.59
CA ALA A 61 -12.54 -16.01 12.70
C ALA A 61 -13.02 -15.94 11.25
N VAL A 62 -12.16 -15.50 10.34
CA VAL A 62 -12.34 -15.60 8.89
C VAL A 62 -11.16 -16.40 8.35
N TYR A 63 -11.44 -17.58 7.82
CA TYR A 63 -10.46 -18.49 7.25
C TYR A 63 -10.64 -18.58 5.74
N ALA A 64 -9.68 -18.06 4.99
CA ALA A 64 -9.63 -18.16 3.54
C ALA A 64 -8.46 -19.07 3.14
N THR A 65 -8.73 -20.09 2.33
CA THR A 65 -7.70 -21.03 1.87
C THR A 65 -7.81 -21.24 0.37
N GLU A 66 -6.66 -21.15 -0.30
CA GLU A 66 -6.54 -21.47 -1.73
C GLU A 66 -6.74 -22.98 -1.93
N ILE A 67 -7.55 -23.33 -2.93
CA ILE A 67 -7.80 -24.71 -3.36
C ILE A 67 -7.27 -24.90 -4.78
N ASN A 68 -7.04 -26.17 -5.17
CA ASN A 68 -6.54 -26.54 -6.50
C ASN A 68 -5.23 -25.82 -6.86
N VAL A 69 -4.31 -25.73 -5.90
CA VAL A 69 -3.02 -25.06 -6.07
C VAL A 69 -2.16 -25.81 -7.10
N PRO A 70 -1.50 -25.12 -8.05
CA PRO A 70 -0.60 -25.76 -9.00
C PRO A 70 0.53 -26.52 -8.31
N GLU A 71 1.01 -27.58 -8.97
CA GLU A 71 2.14 -28.37 -8.47
C GLU A 71 3.39 -27.49 -8.26
N GLY A 72 4.04 -27.66 -7.11
CA GLY A 72 5.22 -26.89 -6.71
C GLY A 72 4.94 -25.52 -6.10
N GLU A 73 3.67 -25.13 -5.94
CA GLU A 73 3.27 -23.88 -5.26
C GLU A 73 2.67 -24.18 -3.88
N TYR A 74 2.92 -23.29 -2.91
CA TYR A 74 2.30 -23.39 -1.59
C TYR A 74 0.92 -22.70 -1.58
N PRO A 75 -0.10 -23.30 -0.92
CA PRO A 75 -1.42 -22.69 -0.79
C PRO A 75 -1.35 -21.39 0.00
N ILE A 76 -2.03 -20.35 -0.49
CA ILE A 76 -2.32 -19.19 0.34
C ILE A 76 -3.37 -19.57 1.38
N SER A 77 -3.03 -19.44 2.66
CA SER A 77 -3.91 -19.77 3.78
C SER A 77 -3.90 -18.63 4.80
N TRP A 78 -5.05 -18.01 5.02
CA TRP A 78 -5.22 -16.88 5.94
C TRP A 78 -6.24 -17.22 7.02
N MET A 79 -5.76 -17.34 8.25
CA MET A 79 -6.58 -17.38 9.46
C MET A 79 -6.59 -15.98 10.09
N LEU A 80 -7.68 -15.24 9.90
CA LEU A 80 -7.84 -13.88 10.40
C LEU A 80 -8.73 -13.88 11.64
N LEU A 81 -8.28 -13.21 12.69
CA LEU A 81 -9.08 -12.94 13.88
C LEU A 81 -9.46 -11.46 13.88
N THR A 82 -10.71 -11.17 14.18
CA THR A 82 -11.22 -9.79 14.21
C THR A 82 -12.23 -9.59 15.33
N THR A 83 -12.26 -8.38 15.87
CA THR A 83 -13.31 -7.91 16.79
C THR A 83 -14.58 -7.50 16.07
N GLU A 84 -14.49 -7.25 14.75
CA GLU A 84 -15.66 -6.94 13.93
C GLU A 84 -16.61 -8.13 13.83
N LYS A 85 -17.90 -7.84 13.80
CA LYS A 85 -18.94 -8.87 13.68
C LYS A 85 -18.92 -9.47 12.28
N VAL A 86 -18.77 -10.80 12.18
CA VAL A 86 -18.78 -11.53 10.90
C VAL A 86 -19.88 -12.57 10.87
N GLU A 87 -21.07 -12.15 10.41
CA GLU A 87 -22.29 -12.98 10.36
C GLU A 87 -22.84 -13.14 8.94
N SER A 88 -22.18 -12.53 7.95
CA SER A 88 -22.59 -12.59 6.55
C SER A 88 -21.38 -12.68 5.61
N ILE A 89 -21.63 -13.16 4.39
CA ILE A 89 -20.65 -13.17 3.30
C ILE A 89 -20.10 -11.75 3.06
N SER A 90 -20.95 -10.72 3.14
CA SER A 90 -20.55 -9.32 2.95
C SER A 90 -19.54 -8.88 4.03
N SER A 91 -19.83 -9.15 5.31
CA SER A 91 -18.91 -8.85 6.40
C SER A 91 -17.58 -9.59 6.26
N ALA A 92 -17.59 -10.87 5.87
CA ALA A 92 -16.36 -11.64 5.67
C ALA A 92 -15.51 -11.10 4.50
N LYS A 93 -16.15 -10.71 3.40
CA LYS A 93 -15.49 -10.04 2.27
C LYS A 93 -14.85 -8.71 2.68
N THR A 94 -15.49 -7.95 3.56
CA THR A 94 -14.92 -6.71 4.11
C THR A 94 -13.64 -6.98 4.89
N ILE A 95 -13.61 -7.99 5.77
CA ILE A 95 -12.40 -8.36 6.52
C ILE A 95 -11.26 -8.79 5.59
N LEU A 96 -11.57 -9.62 4.59
CA LEU A 96 -10.57 -10.02 3.59
C LEU A 96 -10.05 -8.82 2.78
N ARG A 97 -10.92 -7.87 2.42
CA ARG A 97 -10.52 -6.63 1.74
C ARG A 97 -9.63 -5.75 2.62
N TRP A 98 -9.96 -5.59 3.89
CA TRP A 98 -9.11 -4.82 4.81
C TRP A 98 -7.75 -5.47 5.01
N TYR A 99 -7.72 -6.80 5.18
CA TYR A 99 -6.46 -7.52 5.33
C TYR A 99 -5.59 -7.47 4.06
N SER A 100 -6.19 -7.38 2.87
CA SER A 100 -5.42 -7.21 1.63
C SER A 100 -4.66 -5.88 1.59
N TYR A 101 -5.12 -4.85 2.31
CA TYR A 101 -4.41 -3.58 2.48
C TYR A 101 -3.27 -3.64 3.50
N ARG A 102 -3.07 -4.76 4.23
CA ARG A 102 -1.95 -4.88 5.17
C ARG A 102 -0.59 -4.64 4.50
N TRP A 103 -0.44 -5.01 3.23
CA TRP A 103 0.81 -4.83 2.48
C TRP A 103 1.19 -3.37 2.23
N LEU A 104 0.24 -2.42 2.35
CA LEU A 104 0.51 -1.00 2.19
C LEU A 104 1.63 -0.49 3.10
N ILE A 105 1.77 -1.08 4.30
CA ILE A 105 2.84 -0.70 5.23
C ILE A 105 4.23 -1.10 4.71
N GLU A 106 4.34 -2.17 3.92
CA GLU A 106 5.62 -2.59 3.33
C GLU A 106 6.02 -1.66 2.18
N GLU A 107 5.05 -1.22 1.37
CA GLU A 107 5.29 -0.17 0.37
C GLU A 107 5.70 1.14 1.06
N TYR A 108 5.06 1.51 2.18
CA TYR A 108 5.48 2.65 3.00
C TYR A 108 6.93 2.51 3.49
N HIS A 109 7.30 1.36 4.09
CA HIS A 109 8.67 1.11 4.54
C HIS A 109 9.67 1.15 3.38
N LYS A 110 9.28 0.67 2.20
CA LYS A 110 10.10 0.74 0.99
C LYS A 110 10.32 2.18 0.53
N ILE A 111 9.31 3.05 0.61
CA ILE A 111 9.51 4.50 0.38
C ILE A 111 10.51 5.04 1.38
N LEU A 112 10.26 4.82 2.67
CA LEU A 112 11.07 5.41 3.73
C LEU A 112 12.54 4.97 3.66
N LYS A 113 12.79 3.68 3.41
CA LYS A 113 14.13 3.10 3.36
C LYS A 113 14.83 3.26 2.02
N SER A 114 14.18 2.92 0.91
CA SER A 114 14.82 2.90 -0.41
C SER A 114 14.55 4.17 -1.23
N GLY A 115 13.40 4.82 -1.01
CA GLY A 115 13.10 6.14 -1.57
C GLY A 115 13.84 7.21 -0.79
N CYS A 116 13.31 7.59 0.38
CA CYS A 116 13.85 8.61 1.26
C CYS A 116 15.24 8.31 1.84
N GLN A 117 15.77 7.09 1.66
CA GLN A 117 17.09 6.70 2.14
C GLN A 117 17.33 6.96 3.63
N VAL A 118 16.30 6.77 4.48
CA VAL A 118 16.39 7.09 5.91
C VAL A 118 17.61 6.44 6.60
N GLU A 119 18.04 5.27 6.14
CA GLU A 119 19.16 4.50 6.70
C GLU A 119 20.55 4.98 6.20
N SER A 120 20.61 5.88 5.21
CA SER A 120 21.87 6.43 4.68
C SER A 120 22.38 7.63 5.48
N TYR A 121 21.50 8.33 6.19
CA TYR A 121 21.87 9.50 6.99
C TYR A 121 22.71 9.11 8.20
N ARG A 122 23.72 9.94 8.50
CA ARG A 122 24.66 9.75 9.62
C ARG A 122 24.51 10.85 10.68
N LEU A 123 23.28 11.23 10.99
CA LEU A 123 22.97 12.18 12.05
C LEU A 123 22.99 11.49 13.42
N ALA A 124 23.40 12.22 14.46
CA ALA A 124 23.43 11.73 15.84
C ALA A 124 22.35 12.41 16.69
N GLY A 125 21.86 11.71 17.71
CA GLY A 125 20.92 12.25 18.71
C GLY A 125 19.63 12.82 18.11
N ASN A 126 19.16 13.92 18.69
CA ASN A 126 17.87 14.55 18.38
C ASN A 126 17.71 14.97 16.91
N SER A 127 18.80 15.26 16.19
CA SER A 127 18.74 15.63 14.77
C SER A 127 18.19 14.51 13.89
N MET A 128 18.42 13.24 14.27
CA MET A 128 17.86 12.09 13.56
C MET A 128 16.35 11.97 13.77
N GLU A 129 15.86 12.26 14.98
CA GLU A 129 14.42 12.24 15.29
C GLU A 129 13.66 13.30 14.51
N VAL A 130 14.23 14.52 14.40
CA VAL A 130 13.64 15.60 13.60
C VAL A 130 13.59 15.21 12.13
N LEU A 131 14.69 14.67 11.57
CA LEU A 131 14.71 14.21 10.19
C LEU A 131 13.68 13.09 9.94
N LEU A 132 13.57 12.14 10.86
CA LEU A 132 12.57 11.07 10.80
C LEU A 132 11.14 11.63 10.74
N GLY A 133 10.85 12.69 11.51
CA GLY A 133 9.57 13.39 11.43
C GLY A 133 9.23 13.84 10.01
N PHE A 134 10.18 14.48 9.31
CA PHE A 134 9.98 14.90 7.91
C PHE A 134 9.89 13.72 6.94
N LEU A 135 10.82 12.76 7.03
CA LEU A 135 10.89 11.66 6.07
C LEU A 135 9.67 10.73 6.16
N THR A 136 9.09 10.54 7.36
CA THR A 136 7.88 9.73 7.54
C THR A 136 6.67 10.39 6.89
N THR A 137 6.47 11.70 7.06
CA THR A 137 5.41 12.45 6.37
C THR A 137 5.58 12.42 4.86
N ILE A 138 6.79 12.71 4.36
CA ILE A 138 7.08 12.67 2.92
C ILE A 138 6.82 11.26 2.35
N SER A 139 7.19 10.22 3.10
CA SER A 139 6.92 8.83 2.69
C SER A 139 5.42 8.54 2.59
N ALA A 140 4.63 9.02 3.55
CA ALA A 140 3.18 8.87 3.51
C ALA A 140 2.55 9.62 2.33
N ASP A 141 3.02 10.83 2.02
CA ASP A 141 2.53 11.62 0.89
C ASP A 141 2.87 10.97 -0.46
N LEU A 142 4.07 10.43 -0.63
CA LEU A 142 4.43 9.69 -1.85
C LEU A 142 3.61 8.41 -2.03
N LEU A 143 3.31 7.73 -0.93
CA LEU A 143 2.40 6.58 -0.96
C LEU A 143 1.01 7.03 -1.40
N ARG A 144 0.48 8.10 -0.78
CA ARG A 144 -0.81 8.70 -1.12
C ARG A 144 -0.88 9.07 -2.59
N MET A 145 0.13 9.76 -3.14
CA MET A 145 0.22 10.10 -4.56
C MET A 145 0.15 8.86 -5.45
N THR A 146 0.88 7.79 -5.09
CA THR A 146 0.85 6.52 -5.84
C THR A 146 -0.56 5.93 -5.93
N TYR A 147 -1.38 6.06 -4.88
CA TYR A 147 -2.77 5.58 -4.88
C TYR A 147 -3.72 6.55 -5.58
N LEU A 148 -3.58 7.86 -5.40
CA LEU A 148 -4.41 8.86 -6.07
C LEU A 148 -4.27 8.78 -7.59
N HIS A 149 -3.07 8.54 -8.11
CA HIS A 149 -2.85 8.25 -9.53
C HIS A 149 -3.70 7.06 -10.06
N ARG A 150 -4.08 6.11 -9.20
CA ARG A 150 -4.87 4.92 -9.56
C ARG A 150 -6.36 5.11 -9.30
N THR A 151 -6.72 5.77 -8.20
CA THR A 151 -8.11 5.86 -7.73
C THR A 151 -8.82 7.13 -8.16
N GLN A 152 -8.08 8.23 -8.37
CA GLN A 152 -8.61 9.56 -8.69
C GLN A 152 -7.74 10.25 -9.78
N PRO A 153 -7.46 9.61 -10.92
CA PRO A 153 -6.53 10.15 -11.92
C PRO A 153 -6.98 11.47 -12.54
N GLU A 154 -8.29 11.65 -12.73
CA GLU A 154 -8.88 12.79 -13.44
C GLU A 154 -9.22 13.97 -12.50
N SER A 155 -8.98 13.82 -11.18
CA SER A 155 -9.18 14.93 -10.24
C SER A 155 -8.20 16.08 -10.55
N PRO A 156 -8.57 17.34 -10.26
CA PRO A 156 -7.70 18.49 -10.42
C PRO A 156 -6.37 18.36 -9.66
N ALA A 157 -5.27 18.77 -10.30
CA ALA A 157 -3.92 18.69 -9.72
C ALA A 157 -3.74 19.59 -8.47
N ASP A 158 -4.49 20.69 -8.38
CA ASP A 158 -4.46 21.66 -7.28
C ASP A 158 -5.11 21.14 -5.99
N GLU A 159 -5.80 19.99 -6.02
CA GLU A 159 -6.23 19.29 -4.81
C GLU A 159 -5.05 18.72 -4.01
N ILE A 160 -3.90 18.50 -4.65
CA ILE A 160 -2.73 17.85 -4.01
C ILE A 160 -1.41 18.59 -4.19
N PHE A 161 -1.27 19.44 -5.22
CA PHE A 161 -0.05 20.19 -5.48
C PHE A 161 -0.25 21.67 -5.26
N THR A 162 0.80 22.34 -4.79
CA THR A 162 0.80 23.80 -4.63
C THR A 162 0.79 24.50 -5.98
N SER A 163 0.39 25.77 -5.98
CA SER A 163 0.41 26.60 -7.20
C SER A 163 1.82 26.72 -7.79
N VAL A 164 2.86 26.78 -6.95
CA VAL A 164 4.28 26.80 -7.37
C VAL A 164 4.65 25.49 -8.03
N GLN A 165 4.34 24.35 -7.40
CA GLN A 165 4.61 23.02 -7.96
C GLN A 165 3.95 22.84 -9.33
N ILE A 166 2.68 23.25 -9.47
CA ILE A 166 1.97 23.17 -10.76
C ILE A 166 2.61 24.08 -11.80
N LYS A 167 2.96 25.33 -11.45
CA LYS A 167 3.63 26.26 -12.37
C LYS A 167 4.98 25.72 -12.86
N VAL A 168 5.79 25.18 -11.95
CA VAL A 168 7.10 24.59 -12.26
C VAL A 168 6.94 23.36 -13.17
N LEU A 169 6.01 22.46 -12.86
CA LEU A 169 5.73 21.31 -13.71
C LEU A 169 5.22 21.72 -15.10
N LYS A 170 4.35 22.74 -15.19
CA LYS A 170 3.88 23.31 -16.47
C LYS A 170 5.05 23.89 -17.27
N ALA A 171 5.91 24.69 -16.66
CA ALA A 171 7.10 25.25 -17.30
C ALA A 171 8.04 24.15 -17.82
N LYS A 172 8.30 23.12 -17.02
CA LYS A 172 9.11 21.96 -17.42
C LYS A 172 8.45 21.14 -18.54
N SER A 173 7.13 21.06 -18.57
CA SER A 173 6.38 20.37 -19.62
C SER A 173 6.49 21.11 -20.96
N LEU A 174 6.36 22.44 -20.93
CA LEU A 174 6.45 23.30 -22.12
C LEU A 174 7.84 23.28 -22.78
N SER A 175 8.91 23.02 -22.01
CA SER A 175 10.26 22.90 -22.55
C SER A 175 10.49 21.62 -23.37
N ARG A 176 9.48 20.73 -23.47
CA ARG A 176 9.56 19.46 -24.22
C ARG A 176 9.07 19.64 -25.65
N LYS A 177 9.57 18.81 -26.57
CA LYS A 177 9.10 18.76 -27.98
C LYS A 177 7.59 18.53 -28.11
N LYS A 178 7.00 17.80 -27.16
CA LYS A 178 5.54 17.59 -27.06
C LYS A 178 5.12 17.90 -25.63
N PRO A 179 4.62 19.12 -25.36
CA PRO A 179 4.10 19.49 -24.06
C PRO A 179 2.94 18.58 -23.67
N LYS A 180 2.84 18.32 -22.37
CA LYS A 180 1.75 17.56 -21.75
C LYS A 180 1.01 18.44 -20.75
N SER A 181 -0.29 18.19 -20.57
CA SER A 181 -1.05 18.85 -19.51
C SER A 181 -0.45 18.52 -18.13
N VAL A 182 -0.79 19.35 -17.15
CA VAL A 182 -0.52 19.18 -15.72
C VAL A 182 -1.77 19.58 -14.92
N ASP A 183 -2.96 19.43 -15.52
CA ASP A 183 -4.21 19.90 -14.93
C ASP A 183 -4.86 18.85 -14.04
N THR A 184 -4.54 17.56 -14.26
CA THR A 184 -5.04 16.43 -13.46
C THR A 184 -3.98 15.84 -12.54
N ILE A 185 -4.40 15.13 -11.49
CA ILE A 185 -3.53 14.35 -10.60
C ILE A 185 -2.65 13.40 -11.41
N LYS A 186 -3.22 12.70 -12.39
CA LYS A 186 -2.48 11.79 -13.25
C LYS A 186 -1.39 12.51 -14.02
N ASP A 187 -1.73 13.61 -14.69
CA ASP A 187 -0.79 14.38 -15.50
C ASP A 187 0.40 14.90 -14.67
N ALA A 188 0.10 15.44 -13.50
CA ALA A 188 1.09 15.96 -12.57
C ALA A 188 2.00 14.85 -12.01
N ILE A 189 1.43 13.72 -11.57
CA ILE A 189 2.22 12.59 -11.05
C ILE A 189 3.08 11.97 -12.16
N GLU A 190 2.57 11.85 -13.39
CA GLU A 190 3.37 11.41 -14.52
C GLU A 190 4.49 12.41 -14.86
N ALA A 191 4.25 13.72 -14.74
CA ALA A 191 5.28 14.75 -14.92
C ALA A 191 6.38 14.63 -13.86
N ILE A 192 6.02 14.39 -12.61
CA ILE A 192 6.95 14.12 -11.51
C ILE A 192 7.73 12.83 -11.80
N ALA A 193 7.06 11.73 -12.18
CA ALA A 193 7.74 10.48 -12.49
C ALA A 193 8.76 10.65 -13.63
N ARG A 194 8.46 11.47 -14.66
CA ARG A 194 9.39 11.79 -15.74
C ARG A 194 10.62 12.56 -15.24
N LEU A 195 10.48 13.47 -14.28
CA LEU A 195 11.63 14.11 -13.61
C LEU A 195 12.54 13.06 -12.98
N GLY A 196 11.95 12.02 -12.38
CA GLY A 196 12.69 10.90 -11.78
C GLY A 196 13.18 9.83 -12.76
N GLY A 197 13.07 10.07 -14.08
CA GLY A 197 13.57 9.16 -15.12
C GLY A 197 12.57 8.10 -15.62
N TYR A 198 11.28 8.25 -15.32
CA TYR A 198 10.25 7.38 -15.91
C TYR A 198 10.15 7.57 -17.43
N LEU A 199 10.37 6.49 -18.18
CA LEU A 199 10.24 6.44 -19.63
C LEU A 199 8.95 5.69 -20.01
N GLU A 200 8.12 6.30 -20.85
CA GLU A 200 6.77 5.80 -21.22
C GLU A 200 6.77 4.56 -22.14
N HIS A 201 7.90 3.88 -22.32
CA HIS A 201 8.04 2.90 -23.40
C HIS A 201 7.19 1.62 -23.18
N ARG A 202 6.32 1.38 -24.17
CA ARG A 202 5.58 0.17 -24.62
C ARG A 202 4.87 -0.76 -23.62
N ARG A 203 5.23 -0.86 -22.35
CA ARG A 203 4.69 -1.88 -21.43
C ARG A 203 3.63 -1.39 -20.44
N LYS A 204 3.20 -0.12 -20.52
CA LYS A 204 2.27 0.50 -19.55
C LYS A 204 2.69 0.16 -18.10
N THR A 205 4.00 0.17 -17.84
CA THR A 205 4.54 -0.23 -16.54
C THR A 205 4.06 0.77 -15.49
N PRO A 206 3.48 0.32 -14.37
CA PRO A 206 3.07 1.21 -13.29
C PRO A 206 4.24 2.10 -12.84
N ILE A 207 3.94 3.34 -12.47
CA ILE A 207 4.93 4.25 -11.90
C ILE A 207 5.51 3.61 -10.64
N GLY A 208 6.82 3.37 -10.66
CA GLY A 208 7.55 2.79 -9.55
C GLY A 208 7.85 3.83 -8.48
N ILE A 209 7.93 3.37 -7.24
CA ILE A 209 8.14 4.24 -6.08
C ILE A 209 9.46 5.01 -6.14
N THR A 210 10.51 4.39 -6.69
CA THR A 210 11.83 4.97 -6.85
C THR A 210 11.85 6.15 -7.82
N VAL A 211 11.15 6.04 -8.96
CA VAL A 211 11.07 7.15 -9.92
C VAL A 211 10.20 8.28 -9.38
N LEU A 212 9.16 7.96 -8.61
CA LEU A 212 8.31 8.98 -7.99
C LEU A 212 9.09 9.78 -6.92
N TRP A 213 9.83 9.11 -6.04
CA TRP A 213 10.71 9.76 -5.06
C TRP A 213 11.75 10.68 -5.71
N ARG A 214 12.51 10.17 -6.69
CA ARG A 214 13.54 10.96 -7.38
C ARG A 214 12.94 12.19 -8.06
N GLY A 215 11.78 12.01 -8.69
CA GLY A 215 11.05 13.09 -9.34
C GLY A 215 10.53 14.13 -8.35
N TRP A 216 10.08 13.69 -7.18
CA TRP A 216 9.64 14.60 -6.12
C TRP A 216 10.78 15.46 -5.61
N LEU A 217 11.94 14.87 -5.33
CA LEU A 217 13.12 15.61 -4.90
C LEU A 217 13.57 16.64 -5.95
N GLU A 218 13.63 16.24 -7.22
CA GLU A 218 13.92 17.15 -8.34
C GLU A 218 12.90 18.29 -8.44
N LEU A 219 11.61 18.00 -8.27
CA LEU A 219 10.57 19.04 -8.26
C LEU A 219 10.80 20.05 -7.13
N MET A 220 11.12 19.59 -5.92
CA MET A 220 11.37 20.47 -4.79
C MET A 220 12.55 21.41 -5.04
N SER A 221 13.66 20.90 -5.59
CA SER A 221 14.81 21.73 -6.00
C SER A 221 14.45 22.78 -7.06
N LEU A 222 13.60 22.41 -8.03
CA LEU A 222 13.12 23.35 -9.06
C LEU A 222 12.17 24.40 -8.48
N CYS A 223 11.34 24.05 -7.49
CA CYS A 223 10.47 24.98 -6.80
C CYS A 223 11.28 25.99 -5.97
N GLU A 224 12.31 25.53 -5.25
CA GLU A 224 13.22 26.41 -4.54
C GLU A 224 13.87 27.44 -5.49
N GLY A 225 14.40 26.97 -6.62
CA GLY A 225 14.97 27.87 -7.64
C GLY A 225 13.94 28.86 -8.23
N TRP A 226 12.68 28.42 -8.40
CA TRP A 226 11.60 29.29 -8.85
C TRP A 226 11.27 30.38 -7.82
N GLU A 227 11.21 30.03 -6.54
CA GLU A 227 10.89 30.97 -5.45
C GLU A 227 12.04 31.96 -5.20
N LEU A 228 13.30 31.50 -5.31
CA LEU A 228 14.47 32.38 -5.21
C LEU A 228 14.48 33.45 -6.30
N ARG A 229 14.03 33.13 -7.52
CA ARG A 229 13.87 34.10 -8.60
C ARG A 229 12.87 35.21 -8.26
N GLU A 230 11.82 34.93 -7.49
CA GLU A 230 10.83 35.93 -7.10
C GLU A 230 11.31 36.81 -5.94
N THR A 231 12.42 36.43 -5.30
CA THR A 231 13.01 37.13 -4.15
C THR A 231 13.99 38.24 -4.57
N PHE A 232 14.44 38.26 -5.84
CA PHE A 232 15.37 39.24 -6.42
C PHE A 232 14.88 39.76 -7.77
#